data_AF-A0A2V9T8C5-F1
#
_entry.id   AF-A0A2V9T8C5-F1
#
_cell.length_a   1.000
_cell.length_b   1.000
_cell.length_c   1.000
_cell.angle_alpha   90.00
_cell.angle_beta   90.00
_cell.angle_gamma   90.00
#
_symmetry.space_group_name_H-M   'P 1'
#
loop_
_entity.id
_entity.type
_entity.pdbx_description
1 polymer ?
#
loop_
_entity_poly.entity_id
_entity_poly.type
_entity_poly.pdbx_seq_one_letter_code
_entity_poly.pdbx_strand_id
1 'polypeptide(L)'
;MTNLSRLNVIRVLAFSMLLILPATLGAQKRAPILEKIAKTYGLESWDQIQAIRYTWNLEIPGVLKLAHAWEWEPKTNKVSYEGKDKDGKPVKVTYMRSELSSQPDAVKNEVDPAFINDNYWLLFPFHAYWDTSATVTDQGVHKLLIGNGSAELVSVKYPNEGGYTPGDTWDLYVGKDNRVEQFVYHRGGPKKPSLVTTTWAGYKKAGPLLISTEHRGNADGKPLHLFITDVSVKLTGSDTWRKAQ
;
A
#
# COMPACT_ATOMS: atom_id res chain seq x y z
N MET A 1 -4.22 -14.16 -28.81
CA MET A 1 -5.05 -13.49 -27.79
C MET A 1 -5.27 -14.48 -26.66
N THR A 2 -4.40 -14.48 -25.67
CA THR A 2 -4.51 -15.37 -24.51
C THR A 2 -5.67 -14.86 -23.67
N ASN A 3 -6.73 -15.65 -23.51
CA ASN A 3 -7.79 -15.37 -22.56
C ASN A 3 -7.14 -15.26 -21.18
N LEU A 4 -7.02 -14.03 -20.66
CA LEU A 4 -6.70 -13.76 -19.27
C LEU A 4 -7.94 -14.17 -18.45
N SER A 5 -8.06 -15.47 -18.18
CA SER A 5 -8.98 -16.02 -17.19
C SER A 5 -8.78 -15.29 -15.87
N ARG A 6 -9.90 -14.98 -15.20
CA ARG A 6 -10.01 -14.18 -13.96
C ARG A 6 -8.86 -14.48 -12.99
N LEU A 7 -8.11 -13.45 -12.60
CA LEU A 7 -6.89 -13.59 -11.80
C LEU A 7 -7.20 -13.96 -10.35
N ASN A 8 -6.23 -14.57 -9.64
CA ASN A 8 -6.29 -14.77 -8.19
C ASN A 8 -5.97 -13.46 -7.44
N VAL A 9 -6.69 -12.41 -7.81
CA VAL A 9 -6.64 -11.12 -7.12
C VAL A 9 -7.84 -11.06 -6.19
N ILE A 10 -7.64 -10.55 -4.95
CA ILE A 10 -8.75 -10.17 -4.08
C ILE A 10 -9.54 -9.11 -4.86
N ARG A 11 -10.67 -9.52 -5.44
CA ARG A 11 -11.55 -8.61 -6.18
C ARG A 11 -11.88 -7.46 -5.25
N VAL A 12 -11.36 -6.27 -5.48
CA VAL A 12 -11.93 -5.02 -4.97
C VAL A 12 -12.81 -4.53 -6.11
N LEU A 13 -14.12 -4.37 -5.87
CA LEU A 13 -15.02 -3.96 -6.96
C LEU A 13 -14.68 -2.52 -7.34
N ALA A 14 -14.26 -2.34 -8.59
CA ALA A 14 -13.94 -1.07 -9.21
C ALA A 14 -15.20 -0.26 -9.52
N PHE A 15 -15.14 1.06 -9.35
CA PHE A 15 -15.80 2.20 -10.05
C PHE A 15 -15.49 3.44 -9.18
N SER A 16 -15.09 4.63 -9.65
CA SER A 16 -15.11 5.29 -10.96
C SER A 16 -13.86 6.17 -11.13
N MET A 17 -13.30 6.19 -12.34
CA MET A 17 -12.28 7.15 -12.74
C MET A 17 -13.00 8.46 -13.07
N LEU A 18 -12.91 9.47 -12.20
CA LEU A 18 -13.32 10.83 -12.53
C LEU A 18 -12.08 11.75 -12.57
N LEU A 19 -11.95 12.45 -13.68
CA LEU A 19 -11.00 13.54 -13.90
C LEU A 19 -11.11 14.54 -12.74
N ILE A 20 -9.99 14.78 -12.06
CA ILE A 20 -9.89 15.77 -10.99
C ILE A 20 -9.93 17.16 -11.64
N LEU A 21 -11.08 17.83 -11.55
CA LEU A 21 -11.12 19.29 -11.58
C LEU A 21 -10.53 19.81 -10.26
N PRO A 22 -9.74 20.90 -10.26
CA PRO A 22 -9.23 21.47 -9.03
C PRO A 22 -10.38 22.13 -8.26
N ALA A 23 -11.04 21.36 -7.40
CA ALA A 23 -11.84 21.93 -6.34
C ALA A 23 -10.88 22.66 -5.40
N THR A 24 -11.07 23.96 -5.22
CA THR A 24 -10.39 24.75 -4.19
C THR A 24 -10.82 24.24 -2.82
N LEU A 25 -10.18 23.18 -2.33
CA LEU A 25 -10.32 22.70 -0.97
C LEU A 25 -9.55 23.64 -0.05
N GLY A 26 -10.26 24.31 0.86
CA GLY A 26 -9.65 25.06 1.96
C GLY A 26 -8.60 24.20 2.66
N ALA A 27 -7.50 24.82 3.09
CA ALA A 27 -6.29 24.17 3.61
C ALA A 27 -6.63 22.95 4.48
N GLN A 28 -6.46 21.77 3.88
CA GLN A 28 -6.77 20.51 4.53
C GLN A 28 -5.90 20.39 5.78
N LYS A 29 -6.52 20.08 6.92
CA LYS A 29 -5.80 19.89 8.18
C LYS A 29 -4.87 18.68 8.01
N ARG A 30 -3.57 18.94 7.90
CA ARG A 30 -2.53 17.91 7.80
C ARG A 30 -1.61 18.03 9.00
N ALA A 31 -1.58 16.99 9.82
CA ALA A 31 -0.78 16.97 11.03
C ALA A 31 0.73 17.07 10.70
N PRO A 32 1.50 17.95 11.35
CA PRO A 32 2.94 18.12 11.09
C PRO A 32 3.78 16.85 11.32
N ILE A 33 3.32 15.92 12.17
CA ILE A 33 4.00 14.63 12.38
C ILE A 33 4.15 13.82 11.10
N LEU A 34 3.23 13.97 10.14
CA LEU A 34 3.24 13.22 8.90
C LEU A 34 4.55 13.38 8.10
N GLU A 35 5.11 14.59 8.08
CA GLU A 35 6.39 14.84 7.42
C GLU A 35 7.54 14.13 8.14
N LYS A 36 7.52 14.10 9.48
CA LYS A 36 8.53 13.39 10.28
C LYS A 36 8.48 11.89 10.01
N ILE A 37 7.28 11.32 9.94
CA ILE A 37 7.09 9.91 9.56
C ILE A 37 7.68 9.70 8.16
N ALA A 38 7.24 10.43 7.14
CA ALA A 38 7.72 10.23 5.78
C ALA A 38 9.25 10.38 5.65
N LYS A 39 9.86 11.34 6.36
CA LYS A 39 11.32 11.52 6.45
C LYS A 39 12.01 10.30 7.05
N THR A 40 11.49 9.72 8.14
CA THR A 40 12.00 8.47 8.71
C THR A 40 12.00 7.32 7.70
N TYR A 41 11.02 7.28 6.79
CA TYR A 41 10.93 6.25 5.75
C TYR A 41 11.83 6.51 4.53
N GLY A 42 12.43 7.71 4.42
CA GLY A 42 13.39 8.05 3.37
C GLY A 42 12.88 9.04 2.33
N LEU A 43 11.87 9.86 2.67
CA LEU A 43 11.27 10.87 1.76
C LEU A 43 12.31 11.74 1.06
N GLU A 44 13.34 12.19 1.78
CA GLU A 44 14.38 13.09 1.24
C GLU A 44 15.22 12.46 0.13
N SER A 45 15.21 11.14 0.00
CA SER A 45 15.91 10.40 -1.05
C SER A 45 14.97 9.81 -2.10
N TRP A 46 13.68 10.14 -2.06
CA TRP A 46 12.68 9.52 -2.93
C TRP A 46 12.99 9.74 -4.42
N ASP A 47 13.44 10.93 -4.80
CA ASP A 47 13.76 11.28 -6.20
C ASP A 47 14.92 10.47 -6.79
N GLN A 48 15.71 9.81 -5.93
CA GLN A 48 16.79 8.92 -6.37
C GLN A 48 16.26 7.55 -6.79
N ILE A 49 15.04 7.17 -6.42
CA ILE A 49 14.46 5.86 -6.72
C ILE A 49 14.06 5.79 -8.19
N GLN A 50 14.66 4.85 -8.93
CA GLN A 50 14.31 4.55 -10.31
C GLN A 50 13.24 3.46 -10.39
N ALA A 51 13.39 2.41 -9.58
CA ALA A 51 12.45 1.29 -9.56
C ALA A 51 12.43 0.60 -8.18
N ILE A 52 11.31 -0.04 -7.87
CA ILE A 52 11.11 -0.86 -6.67
C ILE A 52 10.54 -2.20 -7.12
N ARG A 53 11.06 -3.30 -6.57
CA ARG A 53 10.47 -4.63 -6.76
C ARG A 53 10.28 -5.33 -5.42
N TYR A 54 9.23 -6.14 -5.32
CA TYR A 54 8.88 -6.86 -4.11
C TYR A 54 7.88 -7.97 -4.42
N THR A 55 7.83 -8.98 -3.56
CA THR A 55 6.79 -10.01 -3.55
C THR A 55 5.86 -9.73 -2.38
N TRP A 56 4.58 -9.57 -2.66
CA TRP A 56 3.54 -9.41 -1.65
C TRP A 56 2.94 -10.78 -1.33
N ASN A 57 2.81 -11.09 -0.04
CA ASN A 57 2.31 -12.38 0.44
C ASN A 57 1.20 -12.17 1.46
N LEU A 58 0.15 -12.98 1.38
CA LEU A 58 -0.92 -13.03 2.36
C LEU A 58 -1.24 -14.47 2.74
N GLU A 59 -1.28 -14.71 4.04
CA GLU A 59 -1.72 -15.95 4.63
C GLU A 59 -2.86 -15.69 5.63
N ILE A 60 -3.99 -16.33 5.38
CA ILE A 60 -5.11 -16.45 6.33
C ILE A 60 -5.22 -17.95 6.63
N PRO A 61 -4.83 -18.41 7.83
CA PRO A 61 -4.76 -19.82 8.17
C PRO A 61 -6.04 -20.59 7.82
N GLY A 62 -5.90 -21.66 7.03
CA GLY A 62 -7.01 -22.52 6.60
C GLY A 62 -7.95 -21.91 5.55
N VAL A 63 -7.70 -20.68 5.08
CA VAL A 63 -8.59 -19.98 4.14
C VAL A 63 -7.88 -19.60 2.85
N LEU A 64 -6.71 -18.97 2.94
CA LEU A 64 -6.09 -18.32 1.80
C LEU A 64 -4.57 -18.27 1.94
N LYS A 65 -3.88 -18.57 0.85
CA LYS A 65 -2.45 -18.27 0.66
C LYS A 65 -2.25 -17.68 -0.73
N LEU A 66 -1.77 -16.45 -0.79
CA LEU A 66 -1.52 -15.72 -2.03
C LEU A 66 -0.10 -15.17 -2.03
N ALA A 67 0.50 -15.16 -3.22
CA ALA A 67 1.79 -14.53 -3.47
C ALA A 67 1.85 -14.05 -4.92
N HIS A 68 2.30 -12.82 -5.10
CA HIS A 68 2.57 -12.23 -6.41
C HIS A 68 3.61 -11.11 -6.29
N ALA A 69 4.33 -10.89 -7.38
CA ALA A 69 5.44 -9.96 -7.46
C ALA A 69 5.06 -8.71 -8.25
N TRP A 70 5.62 -7.60 -7.81
CA TRP A 70 5.50 -6.30 -8.41
C TRP A 70 6.88 -5.75 -8.75
N GLU A 71 6.97 -5.07 -9.89
CA GLU A 71 8.04 -4.12 -10.19
C GLU A 71 7.37 -2.80 -10.60
N TRP A 72 7.84 -1.69 -10.03
CA TRP A 72 7.26 -0.37 -10.25
C TRP A 72 8.36 0.66 -10.49
N GLU A 73 8.22 1.43 -11.56
CA GLU A 73 9.06 2.58 -11.88
C GLU A 73 8.28 3.87 -11.55
N PRO A 74 8.47 4.49 -10.37
CA PRO A 74 7.65 5.62 -9.92
C PRO A 74 7.70 6.83 -10.87
N LYS A 75 8.82 7.05 -11.57
CA LYS A 75 9.01 8.21 -12.45
C LYS A 75 8.17 8.16 -13.73
N THR A 76 7.94 6.96 -14.27
CA THR A 76 7.12 6.74 -15.47
C THR A 76 5.76 6.16 -15.14
N ASN A 77 5.57 5.73 -13.89
CA ASN A 77 4.41 5.00 -13.40
C ASN A 77 4.17 3.70 -14.19
N LYS A 78 5.25 3.04 -14.64
CA LYS A 78 5.21 1.71 -15.24
C LYS A 78 5.12 0.65 -14.16
N VAL A 79 4.18 -0.28 -14.31
CA VAL A 79 3.95 -1.38 -13.37
C VAL A 79 4.07 -2.70 -14.11
N SER A 80 4.81 -3.64 -13.51
CA SER A 80 4.87 -5.03 -13.92
C SER A 80 4.35 -5.93 -12.81
N TYR A 81 3.48 -6.85 -13.17
CA TYR A 81 2.87 -7.86 -12.31
C TYR A 81 3.36 -9.25 -12.73
N GLU A 82 3.66 -10.10 -11.76
CA GLU A 82 3.86 -11.53 -11.98
C GLU A 82 3.17 -12.33 -10.87
N GLY A 83 2.27 -13.23 -11.23
CA GLY A 83 1.50 -14.02 -10.27
C GLY A 83 0.78 -15.19 -10.91
N LYS A 84 -0.31 -15.63 -10.31
CA LYS A 84 -1.13 -16.73 -10.84
C LYS A 84 -2.58 -16.31 -11.03
N ASP A 85 -3.26 -16.90 -12.01
CA ASP A 85 -4.72 -16.80 -12.14
C ASP A 85 -5.44 -17.79 -11.21
N LYS A 86 -6.78 -17.80 -11.26
CA LYS A 86 -7.61 -18.71 -10.45
C LYS A 86 -7.37 -20.20 -10.72
N ASP A 87 -6.92 -20.53 -11.93
CA ASP A 87 -6.58 -21.90 -12.32
C ASP A 87 -5.13 -22.25 -11.95
N GLY A 88 -4.40 -21.33 -11.31
CA GLY A 88 -3.00 -21.49 -10.93
C GLY A 88 -2.01 -21.26 -12.08
N LYS A 89 -2.47 -20.79 -13.25
CA LYS A 89 -1.60 -20.52 -14.41
C LYS A 89 -0.80 -19.24 -14.19
N PRO A 90 0.48 -19.20 -14.60
CA PRO A 90 1.29 -18.00 -14.46
C PRO A 90 0.72 -16.86 -15.32
N VAL A 91 0.66 -15.68 -14.73
CA VAL A 91 0.26 -14.45 -15.41
C VAL A 91 1.33 -13.40 -15.22
N LYS A 92 1.70 -12.76 -16.34
CA LYS A 92 2.60 -11.63 -16.37
C LYS A 92 1.96 -10.50 -17.16
N VAL A 93 1.95 -9.30 -16.57
CA VAL A 93 1.39 -8.10 -17.20
C VAL A 93 2.37 -6.96 -16.99
N THR A 94 2.54 -6.09 -17.98
CA THR A 94 3.25 -4.81 -17.82
C THR A 94 2.44 -3.73 -18.51
N TYR A 95 2.25 -2.62 -17.83
CA TYR A 95 1.41 -1.53 -18.31
C TYR A 95 1.87 -0.19 -17.74
N MET A 96 1.56 0.88 -18.47
CA MET A 96 1.69 2.25 -17.97
C MET A 96 0.37 2.64 -17.29
N ARG A 97 0.42 3.11 -16.05
CA ARG A 97 -0.80 3.54 -15.35
C ARG A 97 -1.45 4.77 -16.00
N SER A 98 -0.67 5.60 -16.71
CA SER A 98 -1.20 6.72 -17.52
C SER A 98 -2.06 6.27 -18.70
N GLU A 99 -1.93 5.03 -19.14
CA GLU A 99 -2.66 4.43 -20.27
C GLU A 99 -3.69 3.41 -19.79
N LEU A 100 -4.10 3.48 -18.52
CA LEU A 100 -4.96 2.46 -17.90
C LEU A 100 -6.29 2.30 -18.63
N SER A 101 -6.86 3.36 -19.19
CA SER A 101 -8.13 3.33 -19.93
C SER A 101 -8.10 2.44 -21.17
N SER A 102 -6.94 2.30 -21.83
CA SER A 102 -6.74 1.44 -23.00
C SER A 102 -6.32 0.00 -22.65
N GLN A 103 -6.09 -0.30 -21.37
CA GLN A 103 -5.73 -1.64 -20.94
C GLN A 103 -6.93 -2.61 -20.92
N PRO A 104 -6.69 -3.93 -21.03
CA PRO A 104 -7.75 -4.93 -20.86
C PRO A 104 -8.46 -4.81 -19.51
N ASP A 105 -9.73 -5.26 -19.47
CA ASP A 105 -10.54 -5.19 -18.25
C ASP A 105 -9.92 -5.92 -17.06
N ALA A 106 -9.19 -7.02 -17.29
CA ALA A 106 -8.44 -7.71 -16.24
C ALA A 106 -7.38 -6.81 -15.59
N VAL A 107 -6.72 -5.95 -16.37
CA VAL A 107 -5.74 -4.99 -15.84
C VAL A 107 -6.43 -3.89 -15.06
N LYS A 108 -7.47 -3.27 -15.65
CA LYS A 108 -8.20 -2.15 -15.05
C LYS A 108 -8.92 -2.52 -13.75
N ASN A 109 -9.53 -3.70 -13.71
CA ASN A 109 -10.48 -4.08 -12.66
C ASN A 109 -9.89 -5.08 -11.66
N GLU A 110 -8.75 -5.71 -11.97
CA GLU A 110 -8.11 -6.68 -11.08
C GLU A 110 -6.65 -6.27 -10.79
N VAL A 111 -5.78 -6.12 -11.80
CA VAL A 111 -4.34 -5.89 -11.57
C VAL A 111 -4.01 -4.52 -10.96
N ASP A 112 -4.47 -3.40 -11.53
CA ASP A 112 -4.15 -2.06 -10.99
C ASP A 112 -4.73 -1.83 -9.58
N PRO A 113 -5.99 -2.21 -9.28
CA PRO A 113 -6.51 -2.15 -7.91
C PRO A 113 -5.66 -2.96 -6.91
N ALA A 114 -5.16 -4.14 -7.31
CA ALA A 114 -4.28 -4.95 -6.47
C ALA A 114 -2.93 -4.26 -6.25
N PHE A 115 -2.34 -3.73 -7.32
CA PHE A 115 -1.10 -2.96 -7.24
C PHE A 115 -1.24 -1.82 -6.24
N ILE A 116 -2.31 -1.04 -6.31
CA ILE A 116 -2.54 0.08 -5.38
C ILE A 116 -2.64 -0.41 -3.94
N ASN A 117 -3.45 -1.43 -3.67
CA ASN A 117 -3.55 -2.01 -2.32
C ASN A 117 -2.19 -2.46 -1.78
N ASP A 118 -1.44 -3.22 -2.57
CA ASP A 118 -0.19 -3.81 -2.10
C ASP A 118 0.94 -2.78 -1.98
N ASN A 119 0.91 -1.77 -2.85
CA ASN A 119 1.81 -0.63 -2.78
C ASN A 119 1.52 0.24 -1.55
N TYR A 120 0.25 0.35 -1.13
CA TYR A 120 -0.10 0.96 0.15
C TYR A 120 0.50 0.16 1.32
N TRP A 121 0.38 -1.17 1.32
CA TRP A 121 1.04 -2.01 2.34
C TRP A 121 2.56 -1.85 2.36
N LEU A 122 3.20 -1.59 1.22
CA LEU A 122 4.65 -1.37 1.15
C LEU A 122 5.07 0.05 1.60
N LEU A 123 4.32 1.07 1.20
CA LEU A 123 4.77 2.47 1.17
C LEU A 123 3.77 3.44 1.81
N PHE A 124 2.87 2.98 2.68
CA PHE A 124 1.80 3.82 3.23
C PHE A 124 2.27 5.18 3.78
N PRO A 125 3.38 5.29 4.55
CA PRO A 125 3.86 6.58 5.03
C PRO A 125 4.10 7.63 3.93
N PHE A 126 4.51 7.18 2.75
CA PHE A 126 4.69 8.06 1.60
C PHE A 126 3.34 8.44 0.97
N HIS A 127 2.43 7.49 0.77
CA HIS A 127 1.08 7.78 0.27
C HIS A 127 0.36 8.77 1.16
N ALA A 128 0.42 8.56 2.48
CA ALA A 128 -0.16 9.46 3.45
C ALA A 128 0.40 10.88 3.31
N TYR A 129 1.69 11.04 2.95
CA TYR A 129 2.37 12.32 2.74
C TYR A 129 2.08 12.96 1.36
N TRP A 130 2.11 12.18 0.27
CA TRP A 130 1.87 12.69 -1.08
C TRP A 130 0.41 12.99 -1.36
N ASP A 131 -0.51 12.17 -0.85
CA ASP A 131 -1.92 12.32 -1.14
C ASP A 131 -2.51 13.46 -0.32
N THR A 132 -2.73 14.59 -0.99
CA THR A 132 -3.30 15.78 -0.39
C THR A 132 -4.82 15.72 -0.27
N SER A 133 -5.50 14.69 -0.79
CA SER A 133 -6.96 14.54 -0.69
C SER A 133 -7.41 13.98 0.66
N ALA A 134 -6.52 13.31 1.39
CA ALA A 134 -6.81 12.72 2.69
C ALA A 134 -6.67 13.72 3.84
N THR A 135 -7.60 13.65 4.79
CA THR A 135 -7.52 14.42 6.04
C THR A 135 -6.62 13.67 7.00
N VAL A 136 -5.61 14.35 7.54
CA VAL A 136 -4.63 13.72 8.44
C VAL A 136 -4.67 14.38 9.81
N THR A 137 -5.12 13.63 10.81
CA THR A 137 -5.24 14.09 12.19
C THR A 137 -4.27 13.37 13.10
N ASP A 138 -3.55 14.13 13.92
CA ASP A 138 -2.88 13.60 15.09
C ASP A 138 -3.91 13.60 16.24
N GLN A 139 -4.15 12.42 16.80
CA GLN A 139 -5.09 12.18 17.88
C GLN A 139 -4.39 12.06 19.25
N GLY A 140 -3.07 12.24 19.30
CA GLY A 140 -2.27 12.09 20.50
C GLY A 140 -2.04 10.64 20.91
N VAL A 141 -1.54 10.45 22.13
CA VAL A 141 -1.10 9.14 22.63
C VAL A 141 -2.28 8.23 22.92
N HIS A 142 -2.29 7.06 22.29
CA HIS A 142 -3.28 6.00 22.49
C HIS A 142 -2.62 4.67 22.86
N LYS A 143 -3.36 3.81 23.57
CA LYS A 143 -2.93 2.44 23.82
C LYS A 143 -2.82 1.68 22.50
N LEU A 144 -1.76 0.88 22.38
CA LEU A 144 -1.61 -0.05 21.27
C LEU A 144 -2.74 -1.09 21.29
N LEU A 145 -3.22 -1.50 20.12
CA LEU A 145 -4.29 -2.50 19.98
C LEU A 145 -3.74 -3.93 20.06
N ILE A 146 -2.48 -4.12 19.70
CA ILE A 146 -1.77 -5.40 19.81
C ILE A 146 -0.68 -5.27 20.89
N GLY A 147 -0.71 -6.11 21.92
CA GLY A 147 0.30 -6.10 22.99
C GLY A 147 0.16 -4.94 23.97
N ASN A 148 1.25 -4.60 24.66
CA ASN A 148 1.29 -3.57 25.70
C ASN A 148 1.99 -2.31 25.19
N GLY A 149 1.60 -1.14 25.72
CA GLY A 149 2.28 0.13 25.44
C GLY A 149 1.32 1.20 24.89
N SER A 150 1.90 2.31 24.44
CA SER A 150 1.16 3.41 23.84
C SER A 150 2.04 4.14 22.83
N ALA A 151 1.40 4.67 21.80
CA ALA A 151 2.04 5.36 20.68
C ALA A 151 1.17 6.55 20.25
N GLU A 152 1.74 7.48 19.49
CA GLU A 152 1.00 8.60 18.92
C GLU A 152 0.11 8.09 17.79
N LEU A 153 -1.20 8.35 17.85
CA LEU A 153 -2.13 7.88 16.83
C LEU A 153 -2.32 8.95 15.76
N VAL A 154 -1.91 8.63 14.53
CA VAL A 154 -2.13 9.45 13.35
C VAL A 154 -3.18 8.78 12.47
N SER A 155 -4.29 9.46 12.21
CA SER A 155 -5.39 8.94 11.40
C SER A 155 -5.42 9.63 10.03
N VAL A 156 -5.46 8.83 8.96
CA VAL A 156 -5.50 9.26 7.56
C VAL A 156 -6.86 8.86 6.98
N LYS A 157 -7.78 9.82 6.86
CA LYS A 157 -9.14 9.62 6.37
C LYS A 157 -9.29 10.10 4.93
N TYR A 158 -9.64 9.19 4.02
CA TYR A 158 -9.94 9.52 2.64
C TYR A 158 -11.40 9.98 2.47
N PRO A 159 -11.69 10.85 1.47
CA PRO A 159 -13.05 11.24 1.11
C PRO A 159 -13.92 10.04 0.73
N ASN A 160 -15.23 10.20 0.84
CA ASN A 160 -16.21 9.16 0.46
C ASN A 160 -16.36 8.98 -1.06
N GLU A 161 -15.63 9.75 -1.87
CA GLU A 161 -15.65 9.69 -3.33
C GLU A 161 -14.22 9.67 -3.87
N GLY A 162 -14.04 9.03 -5.03
CA GLY A 162 -12.74 8.89 -5.70
C GLY A 162 -11.88 7.72 -5.20
N GLY A 163 -10.85 7.39 -5.98
CA GLY A 163 -9.96 6.26 -5.70
C GLY A 163 -10.62 4.88 -5.85
N TYR A 164 -9.86 3.83 -5.55
CA TYR A 164 -10.35 2.45 -5.60
C TYR A 164 -11.18 2.05 -4.37
N THR A 165 -10.94 2.70 -3.24
CA THR A 165 -11.63 2.42 -1.98
C THR A 165 -12.01 3.70 -1.24
N PRO A 166 -13.06 4.38 -1.73
CA PRO A 166 -13.56 5.61 -1.11
C PRO A 166 -13.96 5.40 0.35
N GLY A 167 -13.72 6.42 1.16
CA GLY A 167 -14.10 6.48 2.57
C GLY A 167 -13.19 5.67 3.51
N ASP A 168 -12.12 5.07 3.01
CA ASP A 168 -11.17 4.32 3.83
C ASP A 168 -10.46 5.21 4.86
N THR A 169 -10.16 4.63 6.01
CA THR A 169 -9.38 5.27 7.08
C THR A 169 -8.21 4.37 7.43
N TRP A 170 -7.04 4.96 7.60
CA TRP A 170 -5.84 4.25 8.00
C TRP A 170 -5.26 4.93 9.22
N ASP A 171 -5.15 4.16 10.29
CA ASP A 171 -4.64 4.61 11.57
C ASP A 171 -3.23 4.03 11.77
N LEU A 172 -2.27 4.93 11.94
CA LEU A 172 -0.87 4.63 12.22
C LEU A 172 -0.63 4.89 13.70
N TYR A 173 -0.21 3.87 14.43
CA TYR A 173 0.32 4.03 15.78
C TYR A 173 1.83 4.25 15.66
N VAL A 174 2.29 5.45 15.96
CA VAL A 174 3.64 5.93 15.66
C VAL A 174 4.47 5.98 16.95
N GLY A 175 5.57 5.23 16.94
CA GLY A 175 6.54 5.19 18.03
C GLY A 175 7.36 6.47 18.13
N LYS A 176 8.15 6.59 19.20
CA LYS A 176 8.99 7.77 19.47
C LYS A 176 10.08 8.01 18.42
N ASP A 177 10.43 6.99 17.64
CA ASP A 177 11.38 7.07 16.53
C ASP A 177 10.70 7.43 15.18
N ASN A 178 9.42 7.81 15.23
CA ASN A 178 8.54 8.10 14.10
C ASN A 178 8.32 6.90 13.16
N ARG A 179 8.56 5.68 13.63
CA ARG A 179 8.19 4.45 12.90
C ARG A 179 6.79 4.03 13.30
N VAL A 180 6.06 3.46 12.35
CA VAL A 180 4.75 2.86 12.63
C VAL A 180 4.97 1.56 13.41
N GLU A 181 4.33 1.39 14.54
CA GLU A 181 4.34 0.16 15.31
C GLU A 181 3.13 -0.73 14.96
N GLN A 182 1.98 -0.09 14.70
CA GLN A 182 0.74 -0.76 14.31
C GLN A 182 0.00 0.02 13.26
N PHE A 183 -0.73 -0.72 12.45
CA PHE A 183 -1.46 -0.21 11.32
C PHE A 183 -2.86 -0.79 11.30
N VAL A 184 -3.85 0.10 11.30
CA VAL A 184 -5.26 -0.27 11.35
C VAL A 184 -5.96 0.30 10.14
N TYR A 185 -6.59 -0.58 9.38
CA TYR A 185 -7.38 -0.26 8.23
C TYR A 185 -8.86 -0.35 8.58
N HIS A 186 -9.59 0.75 8.38
CA HIS A 186 -11.04 0.81 8.45
C HIS A 186 -11.58 1.03 7.05
N ARG A 187 -12.36 0.08 6.56
CA ARG A 187 -12.97 0.18 5.24
C ARG A 187 -14.17 1.13 5.25
N GLY A 188 -14.23 2.04 4.29
CA GLY A 188 -15.35 2.99 4.14
C GLY A 188 -16.67 2.37 3.67
N GLY A 189 -16.58 1.27 2.91
CA GLY A 189 -17.74 0.59 2.30
C GLY A 189 -18.16 -0.73 3.00
N PRO A 190 -19.28 -1.35 2.55
CA PRO A 190 -19.89 -2.52 3.22
C PRO A 190 -19.12 -3.83 3.01
N LYS A 191 -18.09 -3.82 2.15
CA LYS A 191 -17.35 -5.02 1.79
C LYS A 191 -16.41 -5.45 2.93
N LYS A 192 -16.15 -6.75 3.00
CA LYS A 192 -15.25 -7.36 4.00
C LYS A 192 -13.83 -7.54 3.44
N PRO A 193 -12.79 -7.50 4.30
CA PRO A 193 -12.86 -7.18 5.73
C PRO A 193 -13.19 -5.70 5.98
N SER A 194 -13.88 -5.42 7.09
CA SER A 194 -14.21 -4.05 7.51
C SER A 194 -13.11 -3.42 8.35
N LEU A 195 -12.44 -4.25 9.15
CA LEU A 195 -11.35 -3.85 10.02
C LEU A 195 -10.16 -4.81 9.83
N VAL A 196 -8.98 -4.26 9.58
CA VAL A 196 -7.72 -5.03 9.64
C VAL A 196 -6.80 -4.33 10.64
N THR A 197 -6.33 -5.06 11.65
CA THR A 197 -5.41 -4.55 12.67
C THR A 197 -4.15 -5.38 12.62
N THR A 198 -3.00 -4.77 12.36
CA THR A 198 -1.72 -5.46 12.20
C THR A 198 -0.58 -4.75 12.90
N THR A 199 0.46 -5.50 13.28
CA THR A 199 1.79 -4.94 13.54
C THR A 199 2.35 -4.34 12.26
N TRP A 200 3.28 -3.40 12.39
CA TRP A 200 4.06 -2.86 11.28
C TRP A 200 5.55 -3.04 11.58
N ALA A 201 6.05 -4.25 11.32
CA ALA A 201 7.32 -4.75 11.84
C ALA A 201 8.24 -5.29 10.72
N GLY A 202 9.38 -5.88 11.12
CA GLY A 202 10.34 -6.45 10.16
C GLY A 202 11.01 -5.37 9.32
N TYR A 203 11.35 -4.24 9.94
CA TYR A 203 11.99 -3.13 9.26
C TYR A 203 13.31 -3.50 8.60
N LYS A 204 13.44 -3.18 7.32
CA LYS A 204 14.64 -3.37 6.50
C LYS A 204 14.99 -2.11 5.73
N LYS A 205 16.28 -1.91 5.44
CA LYS A 205 16.74 -0.83 4.58
C LYS A 205 16.91 -1.32 3.15
N ALA A 206 16.15 -0.76 2.22
CA ALA A 206 16.27 -0.98 0.79
C ALA A 206 16.82 0.28 0.13
N GLY A 207 18.15 0.34 -0.03
CA GLY A 207 18.82 1.60 -0.37
C GLY A 207 18.51 2.67 0.70
N PRO A 208 18.04 3.87 0.32
CA PRO A 208 17.72 4.90 1.31
C PRO A 208 16.38 4.64 2.04
N LEU A 209 15.51 3.79 1.47
CA LEU A 209 14.16 3.58 2.00
C LEU A 209 14.16 2.64 3.20
N LEU A 210 13.38 2.99 4.23
CA LEU A 210 13.02 2.08 5.31
C LEU A 210 11.69 1.41 4.95
N ILE A 211 11.64 0.08 4.97
CA ILE A 211 10.45 -0.70 4.58
C ILE A 211 10.09 -1.66 5.71
N SER A 212 8.82 -1.69 6.10
CA SER A 212 8.26 -2.73 6.96
C SER A 212 7.92 -3.95 6.11
N THR A 213 8.33 -5.15 6.53
CA THR A 213 8.09 -6.37 5.74
C THR A 213 7.24 -7.41 6.44
N GLU A 214 6.75 -7.13 7.66
CA GLU A 214 6.11 -8.11 8.51
C GLU A 214 4.88 -7.54 9.24
N HIS A 215 3.71 -8.09 8.94
CA HIS A 215 2.42 -7.60 9.41
C HIS A 215 1.58 -8.76 9.92
N ARG A 216 1.55 -8.93 11.24
CA ARG A 216 0.73 -9.95 11.92
C ARG A 216 -0.42 -9.30 12.66
N GLY A 217 -1.58 -9.92 12.60
CA GLY A 217 -2.72 -9.47 13.38
C GLY A 217 -4.00 -10.17 12.94
N ASN A 218 -5.05 -9.39 12.73
CA ASN A 218 -6.35 -9.94 12.37
C ASN A 218 -7.10 -9.09 11.34
N ALA A 219 -7.97 -9.75 10.58
CA ALA A 219 -8.95 -9.16 9.69
C ALA A 219 -10.35 -9.59 10.14
N ASP A 220 -11.16 -8.64 10.62
CA ASP A 220 -12.45 -8.87 11.27
C ASP A 220 -12.38 -10.01 12.32
N GLY A 221 -11.35 -9.97 13.17
CA GLY A 221 -11.13 -10.95 14.24
C GLY A 221 -10.52 -12.29 13.79
N LYS A 222 -10.31 -12.52 12.50
CA LYS A 222 -9.64 -13.73 11.99
C LYS A 222 -8.13 -13.50 11.85
N PRO A 223 -7.26 -14.47 12.23
CA PRO A 223 -5.82 -14.32 12.06
C PRO A 223 -5.42 -13.98 10.63
N LEU A 224 -4.50 -13.02 10.49
CA LEU A 224 -3.94 -12.57 9.23
C LEU A 224 -2.43 -12.41 9.38
N HIS A 225 -1.70 -12.89 8.38
CA HIS A 225 -0.27 -12.65 8.22
C HIS A 225 0.00 -12.14 6.81
N LEU A 226 0.40 -10.87 6.71
CA LEU A 226 0.85 -10.24 5.48
C LEU A 226 2.34 -9.99 5.62
N PHE A 227 3.12 -10.35 4.60
CA PHE A 227 4.55 -10.14 4.62
C PHE A 227 5.09 -9.88 3.23
N ILE A 228 6.18 -9.12 3.18
CA ILE A 228 6.78 -8.65 1.93
C ILE A 228 8.17 -9.24 1.79
N THR A 229 8.42 -9.97 0.72
CA THR A 229 9.73 -10.58 0.43
C THR A 229 10.37 -9.96 -0.79
N ASP A 230 11.65 -10.28 -1.01
CA ASP A 230 12.40 -9.90 -2.22
C ASP A 230 12.46 -8.39 -2.51
N VAL A 231 12.20 -7.57 -1.49
CA VAL A 231 12.25 -6.12 -1.57
C VAL A 231 13.62 -5.69 -2.07
N SER A 232 13.65 -4.98 -3.19
CA SER A 232 14.86 -4.37 -3.74
C SER A 232 14.52 -3.03 -4.39
N VAL A 233 15.46 -2.09 -4.36
CA VAL A 233 15.34 -0.81 -5.07
C VAL A 233 16.46 -0.66 -6.10
N LYS A 234 16.16 0.00 -7.21
CA LYS A 234 17.14 0.46 -8.19
C LYS A 234 17.23 1.98 -8.09
N LEU A 235 18.44 2.50 -7.96
CA LEU A 235 18.69 3.95 -7.91
C LEU A 235 18.92 4.50 -9.31
N THR A 236 18.56 5.76 -9.51
CA THR A 236 18.79 6.49 -10.76
C THR A 236 20.28 6.47 -11.11
N GLY A 237 20.61 6.05 -12.33
CA GLY A 237 21.99 5.95 -12.80
C GLY A 237 22.74 4.69 -12.33
N SER A 238 22.08 3.77 -11.61
CA SER A 238 22.66 2.47 -11.23
C SER A 238 22.00 1.36 -12.02
N ASP A 239 22.79 0.42 -12.54
CA ASP A 239 22.26 -0.81 -13.16
C ASP A 239 22.01 -1.95 -12.17
N THR A 240 22.40 -1.77 -10.92
CA THR A 240 22.29 -2.78 -9.86
C THR A 240 21.06 -2.58 -8.99
N TRP A 241 20.43 -3.69 -8.61
CA TRP A 241 19.37 -3.74 -7.61
C TRP A 241 19.98 -3.87 -6.20
N ARG A 242 19.54 -3.02 -5.28
CA ARG A 242 19.91 -3.07 -3.86
C ARG A 242 18.83 -3.81 -3.09
N LYS A 243 19.14 -5.03 -2.66
CA LYS A 243 18.23 -5.85 -1.84
C LYS A 243 18.08 -5.24 -0.44
N ALA A 244 16.88 -5.33 0.12
CA ALA A 244 16.60 -4.92 1.48
C ALA A 244 17.37 -5.79 2.49
N GLN A 245 18.06 -5.14 3.43
CA GLN A 245 18.81 -5.78 4.53
C GLN A 245 18.17 -5.45 5.87
#